data_AF-H8XA69-F1
#
_entry.id   AF-H8XA69-F1
#
_cell.length_a   1.000
_cell.length_b   1.000
_cell.length_c   1.000
_cell.angle_alpha   90.00
_cell.angle_beta   90.00
_cell.angle_gamma   90.00
#
_symmetry.space_group_name_H-M   'P 1'
#
loop_
_entity.id
_entity.type
_entity.pdbx_description
1 polymer ?
#
loop_
_entity_poly.entity_id
_entity_poly.type
_entity_poly.pdbx_seq_one_letter_code
_entity_poly.pdbx_strand_id
1 'polypeptide(L)'
;MAETMISTPTETLSSLLDKFAQLKQKRQEAIKLNKADVAQETRRQKLTSLQAKSSHHHEADSRKSLSDSERVMEYTIEECEAWEERRQRKMNTGIQDQDKLAEASYYKEIKELKVDKEAYLNSKNDSDVANVDKDVKEEVSAMVKNSKDRKFNKKRGRTDDEAGNYISEKNRQFNLKLNRQYD
;
A
#
# COMPACT_ATOMS: atom_id res chain seq x y z
N MET A 1 -44.55 36.80 0.64
CA MET A 1 -44.17 36.18 -0.64
C MET A 1 -43.51 37.27 -1.47
N ALA A 2 -42.20 37.18 -1.67
CA ALA A 2 -41.45 38.14 -2.49
C ALA A 2 -40.68 37.33 -3.54
N GLU A 3 -41.10 37.49 -4.79
CA GLU A 3 -40.56 36.82 -5.97
C GLU A 3 -39.21 37.43 -6.36
N THR A 4 -38.16 36.60 -6.41
CA THR A 4 -36.85 36.98 -6.93
C THR A 4 -36.85 36.94 -8.45
N MET A 5 -37.01 38.11 -9.08
CA MET A 5 -36.85 38.26 -10.52
C MET A 5 -35.37 38.13 -10.91
N ILE A 6 -35.04 37.05 -11.62
CA ILE A 6 -33.74 36.83 -12.26
C ILE A 6 -33.70 37.72 -13.51
N SER A 7 -33.16 38.93 -13.36
CA SER A 7 -32.86 39.82 -14.48
C SER A 7 -31.62 39.30 -15.21
N THR A 8 -31.81 38.81 -16.43
CA THR A 8 -30.70 38.47 -17.32
C THR A 8 -30.33 39.73 -18.13
N PRO A 9 -29.09 40.24 -18.03
CA PRO A 9 -28.65 41.29 -18.93
C PRO A 9 -28.38 40.68 -20.32
N THR A 10 -28.95 41.27 -21.34
CA THR A 10 -28.59 41.05 -22.75
C THR A 10 -27.20 41.63 -23.01
N GLU A 11 -26.16 40.92 -22.56
CA GLU A 11 -24.76 41.22 -22.90
C GLU A 11 -24.61 41.23 -24.44
N THR A 12 -24.08 42.31 -25.00
CA THR A 12 -23.81 42.40 -26.43
C THR A 12 -22.69 41.42 -26.81
N LEU A 13 -22.69 40.91 -28.05
CA LEU A 13 -21.68 39.93 -28.50
C LEU A 13 -20.24 40.41 -28.28
N SER A 14 -19.98 41.71 -28.39
CA SER A 14 -18.67 42.32 -28.11
C SER A 14 -18.27 42.20 -26.65
N SER A 15 -19.17 42.50 -25.69
CA SER A 15 -18.85 42.39 -24.26
C SER A 15 -18.59 40.94 -23.84
N LEU A 16 -19.26 39.98 -24.46
CA LEU A 16 -19.01 38.55 -24.27
C LEU A 16 -17.63 38.12 -24.77
N LEU A 17 -17.20 38.62 -25.94
CA LEU A 17 -15.87 38.35 -26.49
C LEU A 17 -14.76 38.93 -25.62
N ASP A 18 -14.93 40.16 -25.12
CA ASP A 18 -13.96 40.80 -24.23
C ASP A 18 -13.85 40.06 -22.90
N LYS A 19 -14.99 39.66 -22.32
CA LYS A 19 -15.04 38.85 -21.10
C LYS A 19 -14.39 37.48 -21.32
N PHE A 20 -14.59 36.85 -22.47
CA PHE A 20 -13.92 35.60 -22.82
C PHE A 20 -12.40 35.77 -22.95
N ALA A 21 -11.93 36.86 -23.56
CA ALA A 21 -10.51 37.16 -23.65
C ALA A 21 -9.88 37.36 -22.26
N GLN A 22 -10.56 38.11 -21.38
CA GLN A 22 -10.13 38.30 -19.99
C GLN A 22 -10.09 36.98 -19.21
N LEU A 23 -11.11 36.12 -19.35
CA LEU A 23 -11.13 34.81 -18.70
C LEU A 23 -10.02 33.89 -19.22
N LYS A 24 -9.70 33.95 -20.51
CA LYS A 24 -8.59 33.20 -21.10
C LYS A 24 -7.24 33.66 -20.55
N GLN A 25 -7.05 34.98 -20.39
CA GLN A 25 -5.84 35.54 -19.77
C GLN A 25 -5.71 35.09 -18.30
N LYS A 26 -6.78 35.25 -17.50
CA LYS A 26 -6.81 34.77 -16.10
C LYS A 26 -6.52 33.28 -15.99
N ARG A 27 -7.06 32.46 -16.90
CA ARG A 27 -6.76 31.02 -16.96
C ARG A 27 -5.27 30.76 -17.21
N GLN A 28 -4.65 31.48 -18.15
CA GLN A 28 -3.23 31.30 -18.45
C GLN A 28 -2.33 31.74 -17.30
N GLU A 29 -2.67 32.84 -16.63
CA GLU A 29 -1.97 33.32 -15.43
C GLU A 29 -2.07 32.31 -14.29
N ALA A 30 -3.27 31.78 -14.03
CA ALA A 30 -3.47 30.74 -13.01
C ALA A 30 -2.65 29.48 -13.32
N ILE A 31 -2.60 29.03 -14.58
CA ILE A 31 -1.77 27.87 -14.98
C ILE A 31 -0.28 28.14 -14.73
N LYS A 32 0.20 29.34 -15.06
CA LYS A 32 1.60 29.72 -14.82
C LYS A 32 1.93 29.74 -13.32
N LEU A 33 1.05 30.32 -12.50
CA LEU A 33 1.23 30.41 -11.06
C LEU A 33 1.21 29.02 -10.42
N ASN A 34 0.23 28.17 -10.77
CA ASN A 34 0.17 26.79 -10.30
C ASN A 34 1.42 25.98 -10.67
N LYS A 35 1.96 26.17 -11.89
CA LYS A 35 3.19 25.49 -12.31
C LYS A 35 4.40 25.94 -11.49
N ALA A 36 4.47 27.23 -11.15
CA ALA A 36 5.54 27.76 -10.29
C ALA A 36 5.44 27.19 -8.87
N ASP A 37 4.23 27.13 -8.31
CA ASP A 37 3.99 26.59 -6.95
C ASP A 37 4.36 25.11 -6.85
N VAL A 38 3.95 24.29 -7.83
CA VAL A 38 4.34 22.87 -7.90
C VAL A 38 5.87 22.72 -8.00
N ALA A 39 6.53 23.56 -8.79
CA ALA A 39 7.99 23.54 -8.90
C ALA A 39 8.69 23.95 -7.57
N GLN A 40 8.11 24.88 -6.81
CA GLN A 40 8.63 25.25 -5.51
C GLN A 40 8.40 24.15 -4.47
N GLU A 41 7.21 23.54 -4.46
CA GLU A 41 6.86 22.47 -3.54
C GLU A 41 7.74 21.23 -3.76
N THR A 42 7.95 20.83 -5.03
CA THR A 42 8.89 19.74 -5.35
C THR A 42 10.33 20.04 -4.93
N ARG A 43 10.78 21.30 -5.01
CA ARG A 43 12.09 21.71 -4.47
C ARG A 43 12.13 21.63 -2.95
N ARG A 44 11.07 22.07 -2.25
CA ARG A 44 10.95 21.98 -0.79
C ARG A 44 10.98 20.53 -0.33
N GLN A 45 10.19 19.65 -0.96
CA GLN A 45 10.17 18.22 -0.66
C GLN A 45 11.53 17.55 -0.87
N LYS A 46 12.27 17.92 -1.92
CA LYS A 46 13.65 17.44 -2.11
C LYS A 46 14.56 17.90 -0.98
N LEU A 47 14.51 19.17 -0.60
CA LEU A 47 15.32 19.71 0.49
C LEU A 47 14.98 19.08 1.84
N THR A 48 13.70 18.88 2.16
CA THR A 48 13.29 18.19 3.39
C THR A 48 13.72 16.73 3.38
N SER A 49 13.64 16.04 2.23
CA SER A 49 14.15 14.66 2.11
C SER A 49 15.66 14.57 2.31
N LEU A 50 16.42 15.57 1.86
CA LEU A 50 17.87 15.65 2.06
C LEU A 50 18.19 15.97 3.53
N GLN A 51 17.46 16.89 4.15
CA GLN A 51 17.60 17.21 5.57
C GLN A 51 17.26 16.01 6.46
N ALA A 52 16.18 15.29 6.15
CA ALA A 52 15.81 14.05 6.85
C ALA A 52 16.86 12.96 6.67
N LYS A 53 17.48 12.86 5.49
CA LYS A 53 18.63 11.95 5.26
C LYS A 53 19.90 12.40 5.98
N SER A 54 20.11 13.70 6.20
CA SER A 54 21.26 14.19 6.96
C SER A 54 21.06 14.11 8.48
N SER A 55 19.83 14.22 8.97
CA SER A 55 19.51 14.10 10.40
C SER A 55 19.42 12.64 10.85
N HIS A 56 19.11 11.71 9.93
CA HIS A 56 19.49 10.33 10.10
C HIS A 56 21.01 10.25 9.98
N HIS A 57 21.68 10.35 11.12
CA HIS A 57 23.10 10.11 11.30
C HIS A 57 23.40 8.66 10.87
N HIS A 58 23.46 8.40 9.57
CA HIS A 58 24.23 7.27 9.07
C HIS A 58 25.66 7.62 9.43
N GLU A 59 26.19 7.00 10.49
CA GLU A 59 27.64 6.81 10.56
C GLU A 59 28.08 6.40 9.16
N ALA A 60 28.95 7.21 8.57
CA ALA A 60 29.50 6.90 7.26
C ALA A 60 30.17 5.55 7.41
N ASP A 61 29.52 4.51 6.87
CA ASP A 61 29.96 3.12 6.94
C ASP A 61 31.44 3.09 6.54
N SER A 62 32.33 2.98 7.53
CA SER A 62 33.79 3.08 7.34
C SER A 62 34.27 2.03 6.34
N ARG A 63 33.49 0.95 6.22
CA ARG A 63 33.65 -0.16 5.27
C ARG A 63 33.45 0.22 3.82
N LYS A 64 32.86 1.38 3.50
CA LYS A 64 32.78 1.90 2.12
C LYS A 64 34.12 2.36 1.57
N SER A 65 35.06 2.71 2.46
CA SER A 65 36.42 3.07 2.06
C SER A 65 37.32 1.86 1.83
N LEU A 66 36.92 0.68 2.34
CA LEU A 66 37.63 -0.58 2.20
C LEU A 66 37.40 -1.21 0.82
N SER A 67 38.40 -1.98 0.37
CA SER A 67 38.29 -2.87 -0.78
C SER A 67 37.16 -3.89 -0.59
N ASP A 68 36.54 -4.36 -1.67
CA ASP A 68 35.46 -5.35 -1.58
C ASP A 68 35.91 -6.63 -0.86
N SER A 69 37.19 -7.03 -1.00
CA SER A 69 37.74 -8.17 -0.26
C SER A 69 37.83 -7.93 1.24
N GLU A 70 38.16 -6.71 1.67
CA GLU A 70 38.29 -6.34 3.09
C GLU A 70 36.91 -6.22 3.73
N ARG A 71 35.94 -5.66 3.00
CA ARG A 71 34.55 -5.55 3.45
C ARG A 71 33.92 -6.92 3.73
N VAL A 72 34.24 -7.93 2.92
CA VAL A 72 33.73 -9.30 3.12
C VAL A 72 34.24 -9.91 4.42
N MET A 73 35.46 -9.56 4.85
CA MET A 73 36.07 -10.10 6.06
C MET A 73 35.56 -9.45 7.35
N GLU A 74 34.92 -8.28 7.24
CA GLU A 74 34.35 -7.55 8.39
C GLU A 74 32.88 -7.87 8.66
N TYR A 75 32.23 -8.66 7.81
CA TYR A 75 30.84 -9.06 8.05
C TYR A 75 30.75 -9.93 9.30
N THR A 76 29.89 -9.51 10.23
CA THR A 76 29.58 -10.32 11.40
C THR A 76 28.59 -11.43 11.03
N ILE A 77 28.58 -12.50 11.83
CA ILE A 77 27.63 -13.61 11.64
C ILE A 77 26.18 -13.09 11.65
N GLU A 78 25.87 -12.16 12.55
CA GLU A 78 24.55 -11.51 12.63
C GLU A 78 24.20 -10.70 11.36
N GLU A 79 25.17 -10.01 10.76
CA GLU A 79 24.98 -9.29 9.50
C GLU A 79 24.76 -10.25 8.32
N CYS A 80 25.48 -11.38 8.30
CA CYS A 80 25.27 -12.44 7.33
C CYS A 80 23.88 -13.05 7.45
N GLU A 81 23.42 -13.37 8.67
CA GLU A 81 22.07 -13.90 8.93
C GLU A 81 20.98 -12.91 8.53
N ALA A 82 21.13 -11.63 8.89
CA ALA A 82 20.19 -10.58 8.51
C ALA A 82 20.15 -10.37 6.98
N TRP A 83 21.30 -10.47 6.31
CA TRP A 83 21.38 -10.40 4.85
C TRP A 83 20.69 -11.60 4.19
N GLU A 84 20.90 -12.81 4.73
CA GLU A 84 20.26 -14.02 4.24
C GLU A 84 18.75 -14.01 4.49
N GLU A 85 18.29 -13.57 5.65
CA GLU A 85 16.86 -13.38 5.94
C GLU A 85 16.23 -12.36 4.98
N ARG A 86 16.91 -11.25 4.70
CA ARG A 86 16.46 -10.25 3.71
C ARG A 86 16.44 -10.84 2.30
N ARG A 87 17.40 -11.69 1.95
CA ARG A 87 17.43 -12.40 0.66
C ARG A 87 16.29 -13.40 0.55
N GLN A 88 16.01 -14.18 1.59
CA GLN A 88 14.90 -15.14 1.64
C GLN A 88 13.53 -14.45 1.52
N ARG A 89 13.35 -13.31 2.20
CA ARG A 89 12.14 -12.47 2.03
C ARG A 89 11.96 -11.98 0.59
N LYS A 90 13.05 -11.71 -0.13
CA LYS A 90 13.04 -11.33 -1.56
C LYS A 90 12.84 -12.54 -2.48
N MET A 91 13.34 -13.72 -2.15
CA MET A 91 13.08 -14.94 -2.95
C MET A 91 11.59 -15.30 -2.99
N ASN A 92 10.83 -14.90 -1.96
CA ASN A 92 9.38 -15.02 -1.93
C ASN A 92 8.64 -13.93 -2.74
N THR A 93 9.34 -13.07 -3.49
CA THR A 93 8.73 -12.02 -4.33
C THR A 93 8.50 -12.50 -5.76
N GLY A 94 7.52 -13.38 -5.93
CA GLY A 94 7.06 -13.87 -7.23
C GLY A 94 5.74 -14.63 -7.10
N ILE A 95 5.02 -14.82 -8.21
CA ILE A 95 3.88 -15.76 -8.22
C ILE A 95 4.48 -17.16 -8.04
N GLN A 96 4.34 -17.71 -6.84
CA GLN A 96 4.72 -19.08 -6.52
C GLN A 96 3.78 -20.05 -7.26
N ASP A 97 4.27 -21.25 -7.54
CA ASP A 97 3.41 -22.38 -7.94
C ASP A 97 2.28 -22.53 -6.91
N GLN A 98 1.07 -22.86 -7.36
CA GLN A 98 -0.10 -22.97 -6.48
C GLN A 98 0.16 -23.95 -5.33
N ASP A 99 0.89 -25.02 -5.60
CA ASP A 99 1.26 -26.04 -4.61
C ASP A 99 2.16 -25.48 -3.51
N LYS A 100 3.15 -24.66 -3.87
CA LYS A 100 4.06 -24.01 -2.90
C LYS A 100 3.33 -22.95 -2.08
N LEU A 101 2.41 -22.22 -2.71
CA LEU A 101 1.56 -21.27 -2.01
C LEU A 101 0.65 -21.98 -1.00
N ALA A 102 0.07 -23.11 -1.40
CA ALA A 102 -0.74 -23.95 -0.53
C ALA A 102 0.08 -24.49 0.66
N GLU A 103 1.27 -25.04 0.40
CA GLU A 103 2.20 -25.52 1.44
C GLU A 103 2.58 -24.42 2.43
N ALA A 104 2.96 -23.24 1.94
CA ALA A 104 3.29 -22.10 2.78
C ALA A 104 2.09 -21.63 3.62
N SER A 105 0.88 -21.63 3.04
CA SER A 105 -0.35 -21.29 3.77
C SER A 105 -0.68 -22.32 4.85
N TYR A 106 -0.48 -23.60 4.56
CA TYR A 106 -0.70 -24.70 5.50
C TYR A 106 0.21 -24.61 6.72
N TYR A 107 1.52 -24.43 6.52
CA TYR A 107 2.46 -24.28 7.64
C TYR A 107 2.19 -23.03 8.47
N LYS A 108 1.76 -21.94 7.83
CA LYS A 108 1.36 -20.73 8.55
C LYS A 108 0.14 -21.00 9.44
N GLU A 109 -0.87 -21.67 8.92
CA GLU A 109 -2.09 -22.01 9.66
C GLU A 109 -1.79 -22.95 10.84
N ILE A 110 -0.93 -23.95 10.65
CA ILE A 110 -0.48 -24.83 11.74
C ILE A 110 0.27 -24.05 12.81
N LYS A 111 1.14 -23.12 12.42
CA LYS A 111 1.90 -22.32 13.38
C LYS A 111 0.98 -21.40 14.21
N GLU A 112 -0.12 -20.93 13.62
CA GLU A 112 -1.10 -20.08 14.30
C GLU A 112 -2.10 -20.88 15.15
N LEU A 113 -2.26 -22.19 14.89
CA LEU A 113 -3.14 -23.09 15.65
C LEU A 113 -2.64 -23.23 17.10
N LYS A 114 -3.44 -22.76 18.05
CA LYS A 114 -3.18 -22.96 19.49
C LYS A 114 -3.98 -24.15 19.98
N VAL A 115 -3.29 -25.20 20.41
CA VAL A 115 -3.92 -26.39 21.01
C VAL A 115 -4.09 -26.17 22.50
N ASP A 116 -5.33 -26.26 22.99
CA ASP A 116 -5.63 -26.29 24.41
C ASP A 116 -5.33 -27.69 24.98
N LYS A 117 -4.33 -27.77 25.85
CA LYS A 117 -3.87 -29.03 26.44
C LYS A 117 -4.82 -29.54 27.53
N GLU A 118 -5.50 -28.64 28.24
CA GLU A 118 -6.39 -29.00 29.35
C GLU A 118 -7.69 -29.60 28.81
N ALA A 119 -8.28 -28.96 27.80
CA ALA A 119 -9.44 -29.48 27.08
C ALA A 119 -9.14 -30.86 26.44
N TYR A 120 -7.95 -31.04 25.90
CA TYR A 120 -7.51 -32.33 25.35
C TYR A 120 -7.43 -33.44 26.41
N LEU A 121 -6.91 -33.14 27.60
CA LEU A 121 -6.84 -34.12 28.68
C LEU A 121 -8.22 -34.49 29.22
N ASN A 122 -9.12 -33.51 29.34
CA ASN A 122 -10.49 -33.73 29.80
C ASN A 122 -11.27 -34.62 28.82
N SER A 123 -11.21 -34.30 27.52
CA SER A 123 -11.85 -35.11 26.46
C SER A 123 -11.21 -36.49 26.28
N LYS A 124 -9.95 -36.68 26.65
CA LYS A 124 -9.30 -38.00 26.64
C LYS A 124 -9.78 -38.89 27.78
N ASN A 125 -10.16 -38.31 28.92
CA ASN A 125 -10.62 -39.04 30.10
C ASN A 125 -12.14 -39.27 30.08
N ASP A 126 -12.92 -38.35 29.50
CA ASP A 126 -14.35 -38.51 29.23
C ASP A 126 -14.56 -39.27 27.91
N SER A 127 -14.81 -40.59 28.00
CA SER A 127 -15.14 -41.42 26.83
C SER A 127 -16.60 -41.32 26.38
N ASP A 128 -17.37 -40.34 26.90
CA ASP A 128 -18.79 -40.18 26.63
C ASP A 128 -19.03 -39.49 25.28
N VAL A 129 -19.22 -40.33 24.26
CA VAL A 129 -19.41 -39.98 22.84
C VAL A 129 -20.59 -38.99 22.60
N ALA A 130 -21.53 -38.90 23.54
CA ALA A 130 -22.75 -38.09 23.40
C ALA A 130 -22.56 -36.57 23.61
N ASN A 131 -21.54 -36.13 24.37
CA ASN A 131 -21.25 -34.70 24.58
C ASN A 131 -20.29 -34.11 23.53
N VAL A 132 -19.53 -34.98 22.85
CA VAL A 132 -18.56 -34.62 21.79
C VAL A 132 -19.20 -33.76 20.68
N ASP A 133 -20.45 -34.04 20.33
CA ASP A 133 -21.15 -33.37 19.22
C ASP A 133 -21.48 -31.88 19.48
N LYS A 134 -21.52 -31.43 20.75
CA LYS A 134 -21.77 -30.02 21.08
C LYS A 134 -20.47 -29.22 21.04
N ASP A 135 -19.41 -29.75 21.63
CA ASP A 135 -18.10 -29.10 21.68
C ASP A 135 -17.49 -28.96 20.27
N VAL A 136 -17.66 -30.00 19.43
CA VAL A 136 -17.26 -29.96 18.01
C VAL A 136 -18.01 -28.87 17.25
N LYS A 137 -19.27 -28.59 17.55
CA LYS A 137 -20.02 -27.51 16.87
C LYS A 137 -19.49 -26.12 17.22
N GLU A 138 -19.08 -25.90 18.47
CA GLU A 138 -18.49 -24.64 18.90
C GLU A 138 -17.10 -24.44 18.28
N GLU A 139 -16.27 -25.48 18.25
CA GLU A 139 -14.96 -25.45 17.62
C GLU A 139 -15.05 -25.22 16.10
N VAL A 140 -15.95 -25.94 15.41
CA VAL A 140 -16.20 -25.76 13.97
C VAL A 140 -16.72 -24.34 13.69
N SER A 141 -17.57 -23.79 14.55
CA SER A 141 -18.05 -22.40 14.45
C SER A 141 -16.91 -21.39 14.59
N ALA A 142 -15.99 -21.61 15.53
CA ALA A 142 -14.79 -20.78 15.69
C ALA A 142 -13.86 -20.88 14.46
N MET A 143 -13.65 -22.08 13.93
CA MET A 143 -12.84 -22.32 12.72
C MET A 143 -13.44 -21.62 11.49
N VAL A 144 -14.76 -21.66 11.31
CA VAL A 144 -15.45 -20.98 10.20
C VAL A 144 -15.34 -19.46 10.32
N LYS A 145 -15.38 -18.89 11.53
CA LYS A 145 -15.16 -17.45 11.75
C LYS A 145 -13.75 -17.04 11.34
N ASN A 146 -12.73 -17.77 11.82
CA ASN A 146 -11.33 -17.49 11.48
C ASN A 146 -11.05 -17.63 9.97
N SER A 147 -11.74 -18.53 9.29
CA SER A 147 -11.59 -18.72 7.83
C SER A 147 -12.16 -17.56 7.00
N LYS A 148 -13.16 -16.83 7.49
CA LYS A 148 -13.77 -15.69 6.77
C LYS A 148 -12.88 -14.44 6.74
N ASP A 149 -11.91 -14.35 7.64
CA ASP A 149 -10.97 -13.23 7.71
C ASP A 149 -9.80 -13.34 6.71
N ARG A 150 -9.75 -14.41 5.89
CA ARG A 150 -8.77 -14.59 4.81
C ARG A 150 -8.96 -13.55 3.70
N LYS A 151 -8.37 -12.37 3.85
CA LYS A 151 -8.37 -11.31 2.82
C LYS A 151 -7.29 -11.58 1.78
N PHE A 152 -7.67 -12.09 0.62
CA PHE A 152 -6.75 -12.31 -0.51
C PHE A 152 -6.22 -11.01 -1.13
N ASN A 153 -7.03 -9.95 -1.14
CA ASN A 153 -6.66 -8.67 -1.75
C ASN A 153 -6.88 -7.51 -0.80
N LYS A 154 -5.78 -6.90 -0.33
CA LYS A 154 -5.83 -5.61 0.37
C LYS A 154 -6.04 -4.51 -0.66
N LYS A 155 -7.19 -3.83 -0.61
CA LYS A 155 -7.42 -2.60 -1.40
C LYS A 155 -6.35 -1.58 -0.99
N ARG A 156 -5.47 -1.21 -1.93
CA ARG A 156 -4.57 -0.07 -1.75
C ARG A 156 -5.41 1.20 -1.80
N GLY A 157 -5.23 2.10 -0.84
CA GLY A 157 -5.99 3.35 -0.78
C GLY A 157 -5.81 4.16 -2.06
N ARG A 158 -6.84 4.91 -2.48
CA ARG A 158 -6.69 5.92 -3.53
C ARG A 158 -5.81 7.04 -2.96
N THR A 159 -4.64 7.24 -3.55
CA THR A 159 -3.89 8.50 -3.41
C THR A 159 -4.59 9.55 -4.26
N ASP A 160 -4.98 10.67 -3.65
CA ASP A 160 -5.74 11.75 -4.32
C ASP A 160 -4.98 12.36 -5.51
N ASP A 161 -3.64 12.24 -5.53
CA ASP A 161 -2.78 12.72 -6.62
C ASP A 161 -3.02 12.02 -7.98
N GLU A 162 -3.71 10.88 -7.99
CA GLU A 162 -3.99 10.08 -9.20
C GLU A 162 -5.39 10.32 -9.79
N ALA A 163 -6.23 11.11 -9.13
CA ALA A 163 -7.65 11.23 -9.47
C ALA A 163 -7.94 11.98 -10.78
N GLY A 164 -6.96 12.71 -11.33
CA GLY A 164 -7.14 13.58 -12.51
C GLY A 164 -6.81 12.94 -13.88
N ASN A 165 -6.14 11.79 -13.91
CA ASN A 165 -5.56 11.25 -15.16
C ASN A 165 -6.40 10.15 -15.83
N TYR A 166 -7.55 9.79 -15.26
CA TYR A 166 -8.35 8.65 -15.71
C TYR A 166 -9.80 9.05 -15.96
N ILE A 167 -10.31 8.70 -17.15
CA ILE A 167 -11.71 8.97 -17.54
C ILE A 167 -12.69 8.01 -16.83
N SER A 168 -12.24 6.79 -16.50
CA SER A 168 -13.05 5.78 -15.79
C SER A 168 -12.19 4.91 -14.87
N GLU A 169 -12.81 4.21 -13.90
CA GLU A 169 -12.11 3.28 -13.01
C GLU A 169 -11.50 2.10 -13.78
N LYS A 170 -12.14 1.63 -14.86
CA LYS A 170 -11.56 0.59 -15.73
C LYS A 170 -10.34 1.12 -16.48
N ASN A 171 -10.40 2.36 -16.96
CA ASN A 171 -9.26 3.02 -17.61
C ASN A 171 -8.10 3.19 -16.62
N ARG A 172 -8.38 3.55 -15.37
CA ARG A 172 -7.39 3.58 -14.28
C ARG A 172 -6.72 2.24 -14.05
N GLN A 173 -7.51 1.18 -13.89
CA GLN A 173 -6.97 -0.17 -13.65
C GLN A 173 -6.14 -0.67 -14.84
N PHE A 174 -6.54 -0.31 -16.06
CA PHE A 174 -5.78 -0.62 -17.27
C PHE A 174 -4.44 0.11 -17.30
N ASN A 175 -4.41 1.42 -17.04
CA ASN A 175 -3.16 2.17 -16.97
C ASN A 175 -2.26 1.69 -15.82
N LEU A 176 -2.82 1.37 -14.65
CA LEU A 176 -2.08 0.72 -13.57
C LEU A 176 -1.47 -0.63 -14.01
N LYS A 177 -2.14 -1.37 -14.90
CA LYS A 177 -1.59 -2.61 -15.47
C LYS A 177 -0.45 -2.33 -16.46
N LEU A 178 -0.56 -1.28 -17.27
CA LEU A 178 0.51 -0.86 -18.17
C LEU A 178 1.74 -0.38 -17.41
N ASN A 179 1.58 0.49 -16.41
CA ASN A 179 2.69 0.99 -15.61
C ASN A 179 3.44 -0.17 -14.93
N ARG A 180 2.75 -1.21 -14.47
CA ARG A 180 3.41 -2.42 -13.91
C ARG A 180 4.32 -3.16 -14.90
N GLN A 181 4.10 -3.02 -16.20
CA GLN A 181 4.84 -3.73 -17.24
C GLN A 181 5.93 -2.88 -17.88
N TYR A 182 5.75 -1.56 -17.94
CA TYR A 182 6.57 -0.67 -18.77
C TYR A 182 7.26 0.47 -18.01
N ASP A 183 6.84 0.81 -16.78
CA ASP A 183 7.54 1.75 -15.88
C ASP A 183 8.46 0.99 -14.91
#